data_AF-A0A8T0LF91-F1
#
_entry.id   AF-A0A8T0LF91-F1
#
_cell.length_a   1.000
_cell.length_b   1.000
_cell.length_c   1.000
_cell.angle_alpha   90.00
_cell.angle_beta   90.00
_cell.angle_gamma   90.00
#
_symmetry.space_group_name_H-M   'P 1'
#
loop_
_entity.id
_entity.type
_entity.pdbx_description
1 polymer ?
#
loop_
_entity_poly.entity_id
_entity_poly.type
_entity_poly.pdbx_seq_one_letter_code
_entity_poly.pdbx_strand_id
1 'polypeptide(L)'
;LAIATALTFVVKNTTAFTIGTPTGLAAGTTGGGNGTVVYPTTTAELVKYLNASEPLVVVLNQTFDFRGTEGTTTEEGCRPDYTRECMAKNNGFKSQDVIIQGGNMETTGGCTGGTSVTVTYDNAPLKRMNVKGDKTIRGIGKKGVIIGKGLTLNGDNIILQNIHITELNRHLVWGGDAIYMQGTDKGKTPMNKIWLDHIKVSRVGRQFLTTNKASASSMTISNSDFDGETDYSATCDGHHYWSFIFYGENTRFSMLNNYIHATSGRSPKIGGDSAANVVAHVANNYWGNNSGHSFEIGINAWVLAEGNYFSNTRMPLYTGKDGSFYAADGTDDCTKYLGRSCPANVMVNSGDFTSRDGLTALEKIKSYPAMTSYTSGATQSSGSEQQSTQTTQSQQQQSFQTSDLENEWAETTTNFGVGKLD
;
A
#
# COMPACT_ATOMS: atom_id res chain seq x y z
N LEU A 1 -43.35 -37.18 27.57
CA LEU A 1 -43.01 -36.28 26.46
C LEU A 1 -41.59 -35.77 26.69
N ALA A 2 -40.63 -36.19 25.87
CA ALA A 2 -39.29 -35.61 25.85
C ALA A 2 -39.14 -34.90 24.50
N ILE A 3 -39.03 -33.58 24.52
CA ILE A 3 -38.82 -32.77 23.32
C ILE A 3 -37.32 -32.74 23.07
N ALA A 4 -36.88 -33.51 22.08
CA ALA A 4 -35.51 -33.47 21.58
C ALA A 4 -35.35 -32.26 20.65
N THR A 5 -34.61 -31.25 21.09
CA THR A 5 -34.24 -30.09 20.30
C THR A 5 -33.15 -30.50 19.31
N ALA A 6 -33.52 -30.66 18.03
CA ALA A 6 -32.56 -30.92 16.97
C ALA A 6 -31.80 -29.62 16.64
N LEU A 7 -30.55 -29.51 17.12
CA LEU A 7 -29.60 -28.51 16.62
C LEU A 7 -29.21 -28.88 15.19
N THR A 8 -29.68 -28.11 14.22
CA THR A 8 -29.26 -28.23 12.82
C THR A 8 -27.92 -27.51 12.64
N PHE A 9 -26.83 -28.26 12.59
CA PHE A 9 -25.55 -27.76 12.11
C PHE A 9 -25.63 -27.61 10.58
N VAL A 10 -25.74 -26.38 10.10
CA VAL A 10 -25.50 -26.08 8.69
C VAL A 10 -23.99 -26.19 8.47
N VAL A 11 -23.55 -27.34 7.93
CA VAL A 11 -22.21 -27.48 7.38
C VAL A 11 -22.16 -26.62 6.11
N LYS A 12 -21.74 -25.37 6.25
CA LYS A 12 -21.37 -24.56 5.09
C LYS A 12 -20.16 -25.23 4.47
N ASN A 13 -20.25 -25.58 3.18
CA ASN A 13 -19.10 -26.01 2.38
C ASN A 13 -17.99 -24.97 2.53
N THR A 14 -17.00 -25.27 3.36
CA THR A 14 -15.75 -24.52 3.45
C THR A 14 -14.96 -24.89 2.21
N THR A 15 -15.17 -24.19 1.09
CA THR A 15 -14.08 -24.03 0.14
C THR A 15 -12.93 -23.47 0.96
N ALA A 16 -11.89 -24.28 1.19
CA ALA A 16 -10.78 -23.92 2.06
C ALA A 16 -10.24 -22.56 1.60
N PHE A 17 -10.40 -21.54 2.46
CA PHE A 17 -9.89 -20.20 2.19
C PHE A 17 -8.39 -20.23 2.44
N THR A 18 -7.60 -20.44 1.39
CA THR A 18 -6.15 -20.33 1.50
C THR A 18 -5.78 -18.85 1.53
N ILE A 19 -5.14 -18.41 2.62
CA ILE A 19 -4.65 -17.03 2.79
C ILE A 19 -3.27 -16.87 2.12
N GLY A 20 -2.69 -17.94 1.58
CA GLY A 20 -1.32 -17.95 1.06
C GLY A 20 -0.30 -17.85 2.19
N THR A 21 0.98 -17.76 1.82
CA THR A 21 2.08 -17.57 2.80
C THR A 21 2.58 -16.13 2.75
N PRO A 22 2.56 -15.37 3.86
CA PRO A 22 3.18 -14.06 3.93
C PRO A 22 4.68 -14.12 3.61
N THR A 23 5.17 -13.14 2.87
CA THR A 23 6.57 -13.05 2.43
C THR A 23 7.25 -11.79 2.98
N GLY A 24 8.54 -11.62 2.68
CA GLY A 24 9.32 -10.45 3.09
C GLY A 24 9.36 -10.28 4.61
N LEU A 25 9.35 -9.03 5.06
CA LEU A 25 9.43 -8.71 6.49
C LEU A 25 8.23 -9.16 7.33
N ALA A 26 7.08 -9.46 6.72
CA ALA A 26 5.92 -10.01 7.40
C ALA A 26 5.85 -11.54 7.36
N ALA A 27 6.89 -12.24 6.89
CA ALA A 27 6.93 -13.71 6.89
C ALA A 27 6.55 -14.29 8.28
N GLY A 28 5.67 -15.30 8.27
CA GLY A 28 5.15 -15.92 9.50
C GLY A 28 4.00 -15.16 10.19
N THR A 29 3.43 -14.15 9.55
CA THR A 29 2.14 -13.56 9.96
C THR A 29 1.02 -14.60 9.83
N THR A 30 0.18 -14.74 10.84
CA THR A 30 -0.94 -15.70 10.84
C THR A 30 -2.30 -15.02 10.87
N GLY A 31 -2.35 -13.72 11.19
CA GLY A 31 -3.59 -12.98 11.33
C GLY A 31 -4.50 -13.62 12.36
N GLY A 32 -5.78 -13.72 12.01
CA GLY A 32 -6.79 -14.43 12.80
C GLY A 32 -6.87 -15.92 12.51
N GLY A 33 -5.88 -16.56 11.86
CA GLY A 33 -5.99 -17.91 11.27
C GLY A 33 -6.43 -19.05 12.20
N ASN A 34 -6.26 -18.90 13.53
CA ASN A 34 -6.76 -19.86 14.54
C ASN A 34 -8.07 -19.42 15.21
N GLY A 35 -8.64 -18.31 14.76
CA GLY A 35 -9.84 -17.67 15.29
C GLY A 35 -11.12 -18.09 14.58
N THR A 36 -12.25 -17.55 15.05
CA THR A 36 -13.55 -17.83 14.44
C THR A 36 -13.69 -17.07 13.12
N VAL A 37 -14.23 -17.76 12.11
CA VAL A 37 -14.59 -17.13 10.82
C VAL A 37 -15.95 -16.46 10.95
N VAL A 38 -16.00 -15.16 10.67
CA VAL A 38 -17.23 -14.33 10.75
C VAL A 38 -17.50 -13.64 9.43
N TYR A 39 -18.79 -13.43 9.14
CA TYR A 39 -19.30 -12.83 7.91
C TYR A 39 -20.20 -11.65 8.29
N PRO A 40 -19.66 -10.42 8.40
CA PRO A 40 -20.49 -9.26 8.67
C PRO A 40 -21.53 -9.09 7.57
N THR A 41 -22.75 -8.73 7.95
CA THR A 41 -23.86 -8.41 7.03
C THR A 41 -24.19 -6.92 7.02
N THR A 42 -23.71 -6.19 8.03
CA THR A 42 -23.87 -4.73 8.16
C THR A 42 -22.55 -4.02 8.41
N THR A 43 -22.49 -2.72 8.14
CA THR A 43 -21.34 -1.86 8.47
C THR A 43 -21.04 -1.85 9.97
N ALA A 44 -22.07 -1.90 10.82
CA ALA A 44 -21.92 -1.98 12.27
C ALA A 44 -21.27 -3.29 12.73
N GLU A 45 -21.67 -4.43 12.16
CA GLU A 45 -21.03 -5.72 12.43
C GLU A 45 -19.59 -5.75 11.96
N LEU A 46 -19.28 -5.19 10.78
CA LEU A 46 -17.90 -5.07 10.32
C LEU A 46 -17.06 -4.31 11.35
N VAL A 47 -17.46 -3.09 11.73
CA VAL A 47 -16.75 -2.28 12.74
C VAL A 47 -16.57 -3.06 14.04
N LYS A 48 -17.62 -3.76 14.50
CA LYS A 48 -17.57 -4.57 15.72
C LYS A 48 -16.52 -5.69 15.62
N TYR A 49 -16.51 -6.47 14.55
CA TYR A 49 -15.57 -7.57 14.38
C TYR A 49 -14.12 -7.09 14.22
N LEU A 50 -13.89 -5.98 13.51
CA LEU A 50 -12.53 -5.42 13.38
C LEU A 50 -11.95 -4.96 14.73
N ASN A 51 -12.81 -4.43 15.61
CA ASN A 51 -12.41 -3.90 16.91
C ASN A 51 -12.46 -4.94 18.06
N ALA A 52 -12.83 -6.18 17.75
CA ALA A 52 -12.90 -7.29 18.70
C ALA A 52 -11.51 -7.65 19.24
N SER A 53 -11.41 -8.06 20.51
CA SER A 53 -10.13 -8.45 21.12
C SER A 53 -9.71 -9.88 20.76
N GLU A 54 -10.67 -10.76 20.49
CA GLU A 54 -10.44 -12.14 20.13
C GLU A 54 -9.92 -12.28 18.70
N PRO A 55 -9.13 -13.32 18.39
CA PRO A 55 -8.70 -13.60 17.03
C PRO A 55 -9.88 -13.89 16.10
N LEU A 56 -9.95 -13.23 14.94
CA LEU A 56 -11.04 -13.41 13.96
C LEU A 56 -10.53 -13.43 12.52
N VAL A 57 -11.16 -14.29 11.71
CA VAL A 57 -11.13 -14.20 10.24
C VAL A 57 -12.43 -13.54 9.78
N VAL A 58 -12.37 -12.27 9.42
CA VAL A 58 -13.49 -11.45 8.96
C VAL A 58 -13.56 -11.50 7.44
N VAL A 59 -14.58 -12.20 6.92
CA VAL A 59 -14.73 -12.44 5.48
C VAL A 59 -15.72 -11.45 4.87
N LEU A 60 -15.25 -10.66 3.90
CA LEU A 60 -16.06 -9.68 3.18
C LEU A 60 -16.56 -10.28 1.86
N ASN A 61 -17.84 -10.66 1.82
CA ASN A 61 -18.49 -11.22 0.63
C ASN A 61 -19.47 -10.24 -0.06
N GLN A 62 -19.45 -8.98 0.35
CA GLN A 62 -20.30 -7.89 -0.14
C GLN A 62 -19.62 -6.53 0.07
N THR A 63 -20.18 -5.51 -0.56
CA THR A 63 -19.79 -4.12 -0.37
C THR A 63 -20.33 -3.58 0.97
N PHE A 64 -19.48 -2.87 1.70
CA PHE A 64 -19.82 -2.10 2.89
C PHE A 64 -19.67 -0.61 2.60
N ASP A 65 -20.79 0.07 2.36
CA ASP A 65 -20.82 1.50 2.06
C ASP A 65 -21.08 2.33 3.32
N PHE A 66 -20.12 3.16 3.69
CA PHE A 66 -20.18 4.04 4.86
C PHE A 66 -20.56 5.48 4.50
N ARG A 67 -20.72 5.82 3.22
CA ARG A 67 -21.13 7.17 2.82
C ARG A 67 -22.51 7.49 3.40
N GLY A 68 -22.68 8.72 3.89
CA GLY A 68 -23.88 9.22 4.54
C GLY A 68 -24.09 8.71 5.96
N THR A 69 -23.32 7.73 6.43
CA THR A 69 -23.57 7.10 7.75
C THR A 69 -23.21 8.01 8.93
N GLU A 70 -22.37 9.01 8.72
CA GLU A 70 -21.95 9.98 9.75
C GLU A 70 -22.32 11.44 9.39
N GLY A 71 -23.22 11.61 8.42
CA GLY A 71 -23.64 12.93 7.94
C GLY A 71 -22.55 13.66 7.15
N THR A 72 -22.82 14.93 6.85
CA THR A 72 -21.93 15.82 6.09
C THR A 72 -21.61 17.06 6.89
N THR A 73 -20.47 17.68 6.58
CA THR A 73 -20.05 18.98 7.12
C THR A 73 -19.84 19.94 5.96
N THR A 74 -20.24 21.20 6.13
CA THR A 74 -19.92 22.31 5.23
C THR A 74 -19.27 23.41 6.03
N GLU A 75 -18.06 23.79 5.65
CA GLU A 75 -17.23 24.74 6.39
C GLU A 75 -16.24 25.47 5.48
N GLU A 76 -15.46 26.37 6.08
CA GLU A 76 -14.33 26.99 5.42
C GLU A 76 -13.21 25.96 5.21
N GLY A 77 -12.79 25.81 3.96
CA GLY A 77 -11.61 25.10 3.55
C GLY A 77 -10.61 26.02 2.86
N CYS A 78 -9.59 25.41 2.29
CA CYS A 78 -8.50 26.11 1.65
C CYS A 78 -8.30 25.65 0.22
N ARG A 79 -8.08 26.62 -0.67
CA ARG A 79 -7.57 26.40 -2.02
C ARG A 79 -6.10 26.84 -2.11
N PRO A 80 -5.14 25.91 -2.17
CA PRO A 80 -3.70 26.22 -2.20
C PRO A 80 -3.24 26.92 -3.47
N ASP A 81 -2.11 27.62 -3.43
CA ASP A 81 -1.50 28.28 -4.60
C ASP A 81 -1.26 27.34 -5.79
N TYR A 82 -0.62 26.20 -5.57
CA TYR A 82 -0.31 25.20 -6.60
C TYR A 82 -1.58 24.66 -7.27
N THR A 83 -2.69 24.59 -6.54
CA THR A 83 -3.98 24.18 -7.12
C THR A 83 -4.58 25.29 -7.98
N ARG A 84 -4.50 26.55 -7.56
CA ARG A 84 -4.95 27.70 -8.38
C ARG A 84 -4.14 27.79 -9.67
N GLU A 85 -2.83 27.57 -9.59
CA GLU A 85 -1.95 27.52 -10.74
C GLU A 85 -2.30 26.37 -11.70
N CYS A 86 -2.60 25.17 -11.18
CA CYS A 86 -2.98 24.06 -12.05
C CYS A 86 -4.39 24.23 -12.64
N MET A 87 -5.35 24.79 -11.90
CA MET A 87 -6.69 25.10 -12.41
C MET A 87 -6.65 26.09 -13.56
N ALA A 88 -5.75 27.08 -13.50
CA ALA A 88 -5.59 28.08 -14.55
C ALA A 88 -5.20 27.47 -15.92
N LYS A 89 -4.72 26.22 -15.95
CA LYS A 89 -4.40 25.49 -17.18
C LYS A 89 -5.63 25.03 -17.97
N ASN A 90 -6.82 24.96 -17.34
CA ASN A 90 -8.09 24.58 -17.99
C ASN A 90 -8.01 23.28 -18.83
N ASN A 91 -7.35 22.25 -18.30
CA ASN A 91 -7.05 21.00 -19.01
C ASN A 91 -8.08 19.87 -18.78
N GLY A 92 -9.25 20.19 -18.21
CA GLY A 92 -10.37 19.25 -18.01
C GLY A 92 -10.40 18.49 -16.68
N PHE A 93 -9.35 18.60 -15.86
CA PHE A 93 -9.30 18.01 -14.51
C PHE A 93 -9.63 19.02 -13.42
N LYS A 94 -10.15 18.54 -12.28
CA LYS A 94 -10.45 19.38 -11.12
C LYS A 94 -9.29 19.33 -10.12
N SER A 95 -9.13 20.39 -9.34
CA SER A 95 -8.19 20.40 -8.22
C SER A 95 -8.80 19.79 -6.97
N GLN A 96 -7.96 19.30 -6.05
CA GLN A 96 -8.40 19.06 -4.68
C GLN A 96 -8.34 20.36 -3.87
N ASP A 97 -9.39 20.65 -3.11
CA ASP A 97 -9.30 21.64 -2.02
C ASP A 97 -8.82 20.95 -0.73
N VAL A 98 -8.63 21.71 0.35
CA VAL A 98 -8.04 21.22 1.59
C VAL A 98 -8.99 21.50 2.76
N ILE A 99 -9.29 20.49 3.56
CA ILE A 99 -9.97 20.68 4.86
C ILE A 99 -8.96 21.27 5.86
N ILE A 100 -9.32 22.37 6.52
CA ILE A 100 -8.46 23.03 7.52
C ILE A 100 -8.37 22.14 8.77
N GLN A 101 -7.15 21.85 9.25
CA GLN A 101 -6.92 20.94 10.38
C GLN A 101 -6.43 21.70 11.62
N GLY A 102 -7.17 21.59 12.74
CA GLY A 102 -6.69 21.90 14.10
C GLY A 102 -6.08 23.29 14.34
N GLY A 103 -6.30 24.23 13.43
CA GLY A 103 -5.61 25.52 13.34
C GLY A 103 -6.20 26.37 12.21
N ASN A 104 -5.35 27.05 11.44
CA ASN A 104 -5.77 27.90 10.32
C ASN A 104 -5.15 27.41 8.98
N MET A 105 -5.39 28.17 7.91
CA MET A 105 -4.85 27.88 6.58
C MET A 105 -3.32 27.79 6.56
N GLU A 106 -2.63 28.71 7.21
CA GLU A 106 -1.15 28.77 7.23
C GLU A 106 -0.52 27.56 7.92
N THR A 107 -1.20 27.00 8.93
CA THR A 107 -0.72 25.83 9.68
C THR A 107 -1.20 24.50 9.12
N THR A 108 -2.18 24.51 8.19
CA THR A 108 -2.75 23.27 7.63
C THR A 108 -1.83 22.71 6.54
N GLY A 109 -1.34 21.50 6.75
CA GLY A 109 -0.53 20.81 5.74
C GLY A 109 -1.27 20.69 4.40
N GLY A 110 -0.62 21.07 3.31
CA GLY A 110 -1.21 21.08 1.97
C GLY A 110 -1.90 22.38 1.58
N CYS A 111 -2.04 23.35 2.49
CA CYS A 111 -2.66 24.67 2.27
C CYS A 111 -1.64 25.82 2.08
N THR A 112 -0.53 25.56 1.38
CA THR A 112 0.46 26.61 1.11
C THR A 112 -0.15 27.74 0.28
N GLY A 113 0.07 29.00 0.70
CA GLY A 113 -0.45 30.18 0.01
C GLY A 113 -1.98 30.19 -0.16
N GLY A 114 -2.70 29.57 0.78
CA GLY A 114 -4.12 29.26 0.66
C GLY A 114 -5.05 30.47 0.55
N THR A 115 -6.15 30.30 -0.20
CA THR A 115 -7.31 31.20 -0.21
C THR A 115 -8.54 30.48 0.30
N SER A 116 -9.44 31.19 0.98
CA SER A 116 -10.71 30.63 1.48
C SER A 116 -11.59 30.08 0.36
N VAL A 117 -12.21 28.94 0.63
CA VAL A 117 -13.25 28.32 -0.21
C VAL A 117 -14.22 27.55 0.68
N THR A 118 -15.50 27.45 0.31
CA THR A 118 -16.42 26.56 1.00
C THR A 118 -16.20 25.12 0.56
N VAL A 119 -16.00 24.21 1.51
CA VAL A 119 -15.89 22.77 1.26
C VAL A 119 -17.07 22.03 1.89
N THR A 120 -17.54 20.98 1.23
CA THR A 120 -18.54 20.04 1.75
C THR A 120 -18.01 18.63 1.63
N TYR A 121 -18.13 17.85 2.71
CA TYR A 121 -17.60 16.48 2.74
C TYR A 121 -18.41 15.55 3.62
N ASP A 122 -18.25 14.26 3.35
CA ASP A 122 -18.78 13.17 4.18
C ASP A 122 -17.91 13.00 5.42
N ASN A 123 -18.50 12.84 6.61
CA ASN A 123 -17.75 12.72 7.85
C ASN A 123 -17.16 11.32 8.07
N ALA A 124 -17.69 10.28 7.41
CA ALA A 124 -17.31 8.89 7.68
C ALA A 124 -15.82 8.60 7.43
N PRO A 125 -15.17 9.09 6.35
CA PRO A 125 -13.75 8.81 6.13
C PRO A 125 -12.80 9.48 7.14
N LEU A 126 -13.25 10.54 7.84
CA LEU A 126 -12.45 11.22 8.85
C LEU A 126 -12.23 10.38 10.11
N LYS A 127 -13.10 9.39 10.36
CA LYS A 127 -12.99 8.46 11.48
C LYS A 127 -12.76 7.03 11.01
N ARG A 128 -11.54 6.70 10.59
CA ARG A 128 -11.15 5.34 10.16
C ARG A 128 -11.60 4.25 11.16
N MET A 129 -11.97 3.07 10.65
CA MET A 129 -12.31 1.91 11.49
C MET A 129 -11.06 1.37 12.20
N ASN A 130 -11.15 1.07 13.49
CA ASN A 130 -10.03 0.48 14.25
C ASN A 130 -9.97 -1.03 14.03
N VAL A 131 -8.79 -1.54 13.69
CA VAL A 131 -8.48 -2.97 13.54
C VAL A 131 -7.51 -3.36 14.65
N LYS A 132 -7.95 -4.23 15.56
CA LYS A 132 -7.09 -4.77 16.61
C LYS A 132 -6.21 -5.92 16.08
N GLY A 133 -5.30 -6.39 16.93
CA GLY A 133 -4.43 -7.51 16.59
C GLY A 133 -5.17 -8.83 16.38
N ASP A 134 -4.44 -9.78 15.81
CA ASP A 134 -4.91 -11.13 15.48
C ASP A 134 -6.16 -11.12 14.58
N LYS A 135 -6.09 -10.32 13.51
CA LYS A 135 -7.17 -10.18 12.53
C LYS A 135 -6.73 -10.61 11.16
N THR A 136 -7.55 -11.41 10.50
CA THR A 136 -7.51 -11.57 9.04
C THR A 136 -8.76 -10.94 8.47
N ILE A 137 -8.62 -9.96 7.58
CA ILE A 137 -9.73 -9.37 6.84
C ILE A 137 -9.55 -9.79 5.38
N ARG A 138 -10.49 -10.57 4.86
CA ARG A 138 -10.35 -11.17 3.52
C ARG A 138 -11.58 -10.99 2.67
N GLY A 139 -11.45 -10.43 1.47
CA GLY A 139 -12.54 -10.38 0.51
C GLY A 139 -12.74 -11.68 -0.28
N ILE A 140 -13.94 -11.88 -0.82
CA ILE A 140 -14.29 -13.00 -1.71
C ILE A 140 -14.40 -12.53 -3.16
N GLY A 141 -13.56 -13.06 -4.05
CA GLY A 141 -13.48 -12.59 -5.43
C GLY A 141 -13.33 -11.07 -5.45
N LYS A 142 -14.21 -10.38 -6.16
CA LYS A 142 -14.28 -8.90 -6.23
C LYS A 142 -15.30 -8.26 -5.30
N LYS A 143 -15.89 -9.02 -4.37
CA LYS A 143 -17.02 -8.55 -3.55
C LYS A 143 -16.60 -7.82 -2.29
N GLY A 144 -15.39 -8.05 -1.78
CA GLY A 144 -14.91 -7.41 -0.55
C GLY A 144 -14.53 -5.94 -0.77
N VAL A 145 -15.53 -5.05 -0.74
CA VAL A 145 -15.33 -3.61 -1.00
C VAL A 145 -15.77 -2.79 0.21
N ILE A 146 -14.96 -1.82 0.62
CA ILE A 146 -15.25 -0.82 1.66
C ILE A 146 -15.28 0.55 0.98
N ILE A 147 -16.44 1.20 1.02
CA ILE A 147 -16.66 2.51 0.39
C ILE A 147 -16.81 3.57 1.49
N GLY A 148 -16.15 4.71 1.35
CA GLY A 148 -16.37 5.87 2.24
C GLY A 148 -15.73 5.77 3.62
N LYS A 149 -14.84 4.80 3.88
CA LYS A 149 -14.14 4.69 5.16
C LYS A 149 -12.84 3.90 5.06
N GLY A 150 -11.78 4.41 5.69
CA GLY A 150 -10.49 3.73 5.78
C GLY A 150 -10.31 2.92 7.07
N LEU A 151 -9.11 2.38 7.25
CA LEU A 151 -8.70 1.52 8.36
C LEU A 151 -7.57 2.16 9.17
N THR A 152 -7.62 2.00 10.49
CA THR A 152 -6.51 2.21 11.41
C THR A 152 -6.08 0.86 11.95
N LEU A 153 -4.90 0.39 11.57
CA LEU A 153 -4.35 -0.84 12.16
C LEU A 153 -3.69 -0.48 13.49
N ASN A 154 -4.08 -1.19 14.54
CA ASN A 154 -3.76 -0.88 15.93
C ASN A 154 -3.59 -2.17 16.75
N GLY A 155 -2.70 -3.03 16.27
CA GLY A 155 -2.35 -4.30 16.89
C GLY A 155 -1.32 -5.06 16.05
N ASP A 156 -0.75 -6.11 16.65
CA ASP A 156 0.16 -7.02 15.96
C ASP A 156 -0.61 -8.11 15.21
N ASN A 157 0.06 -8.79 14.28
CA ASN A 157 -0.45 -9.98 13.61
C ASN A 157 -1.77 -9.72 12.86
N ILE A 158 -1.70 -8.86 11.84
CA ILE A 158 -2.85 -8.46 11.03
C ILE A 158 -2.60 -8.82 9.56
N ILE A 159 -3.59 -9.45 8.93
CA ILE A 159 -3.65 -9.70 7.48
C ILE A 159 -4.81 -8.90 6.88
N LEU A 160 -4.52 -8.02 5.93
CA LEU A 160 -5.51 -7.47 5.01
C LEU A 160 -5.29 -8.12 3.64
N GLN A 161 -6.28 -8.86 3.15
CA GLN A 161 -6.14 -9.56 1.89
C GLN A 161 -7.35 -9.40 0.96
N ASN A 162 -7.10 -9.12 -0.31
CA ASN A 162 -8.15 -9.17 -1.34
C ASN A 162 -9.36 -8.26 -1.05
N ILE A 163 -9.10 -7.02 -0.59
CA ILE A 163 -10.14 -6.03 -0.32
C ILE A 163 -9.89 -4.74 -1.10
N HIS A 164 -10.98 -4.06 -1.48
CA HIS A 164 -10.93 -2.76 -2.16
C HIS A 164 -11.40 -1.67 -1.20
N ILE A 165 -10.58 -0.64 -0.97
CA ILE A 165 -10.94 0.56 -0.21
C ILE A 165 -11.05 1.74 -1.17
N THR A 166 -12.21 2.42 -1.22
CA THR A 166 -12.45 3.47 -2.22
C THR A 166 -13.45 4.55 -1.79
N GLU A 167 -13.47 5.68 -2.50
CA GLU A 167 -14.41 6.80 -2.36
C GLU A 167 -14.35 7.50 -0.99
N LEU A 168 -13.15 7.92 -0.58
CA LEU A 168 -12.92 8.63 0.68
C LEU A 168 -12.75 10.13 0.42
N ASN A 169 -13.83 10.87 0.13
CA ASN A 169 -13.80 12.32 -0.13
C ASN A 169 -12.67 12.73 -1.11
N ARG A 170 -12.56 12.06 -2.26
CA ARG A 170 -11.43 12.20 -3.19
C ARG A 170 -11.14 13.64 -3.66
N HIS A 171 -12.14 14.52 -3.59
CA HIS A 171 -12.03 15.94 -3.93
C HIS A 171 -11.32 16.79 -2.87
N LEU A 172 -10.96 16.23 -1.71
CA LEU A 172 -10.40 16.99 -0.59
C LEU A 172 -9.16 16.32 0.02
N VAL A 173 -8.08 17.09 0.10
CA VAL A 173 -6.95 16.77 0.98
C VAL A 173 -7.45 16.81 2.43
N TRP A 174 -6.98 15.85 3.24
CA TRP A 174 -7.52 15.51 4.57
C TRP A 174 -8.92 14.91 4.57
N GLY A 175 -9.53 14.72 3.39
CA GLY A 175 -10.84 14.10 3.24
C GLY A 175 -10.88 12.63 3.67
N GLY A 176 -9.74 11.93 3.72
CA GLY A 176 -9.62 10.57 4.26
C GLY A 176 -8.38 9.84 3.79
N ASP A 177 -7.82 8.98 4.64
CA ASP A 177 -6.76 8.02 4.30
C ASP A 177 -7.32 6.61 4.27
N ALA A 178 -6.89 5.77 3.32
CA ALA A 178 -7.37 4.40 3.23
C ALA A 178 -6.80 3.51 4.33
N ILE A 179 -5.48 3.53 4.57
CA ILE A 179 -4.83 2.71 5.60
C ILE A 179 -3.87 3.58 6.43
N TYR A 180 -4.07 3.57 7.75
CA TYR A 180 -3.24 4.30 8.70
C TYR A 180 -2.65 3.37 9.75
N MET A 181 -1.38 3.61 10.10
CA MET A 181 -0.62 2.87 11.10
C MET A 181 0.22 3.83 11.93
N GLN A 182 0.18 3.71 13.25
CA GLN A 182 1.03 4.56 14.11
C GLN A 182 1.82 3.80 15.17
N GLY A 183 1.66 2.48 15.23
CA GLY A 183 2.08 1.70 16.39
C GLY A 183 0.98 1.58 17.45
N THR A 184 1.14 0.62 18.34
CA THR A 184 0.29 0.40 19.51
C THR A 184 0.70 1.33 20.67
N ASP A 185 -0.01 1.27 21.79
CA ASP A 185 0.17 2.17 22.95
C ASP A 185 0.25 3.66 22.55
N LYS A 186 -0.78 4.11 21.82
CA LYS A 186 -0.89 5.49 21.31
C LYS A 186 0.29 5.91 20.40
N GLY A 187 0.93 4.92 19.78
CA GLY A 187 2.04 5.05 18.84
C GLY A 187 3.42 5.06 19.48
N LYS A 188 3.57 4.49 20.68
CA LYS A 188 4.86 4.34 21.37
C LYS A 188 5.54 3.01 21.08
N THR A 189 4.77 2.00 20.68
CA THR A 189 5.29 0.65 20.44
C THR A 189 5.05 0.27 18.98
N PRO A 190 6.07 -0.20 18.24
CA PRO A 190 5.87 -0.59 16.85
C PRO A 190 5.01 -1.86 16.76
N MET A 191 4.17 -1.92 15.74
CA MET A 191 3.42 -3.14 15.38
C MET A 191 4.34 -4.15 14.68
N ASN A 192 4.01 -5.43 14.79
CA ASN A 192 4.73 -6.54 14.20
C ASN A 192 3.76 -7.42 13.39
N LYS A 193 4.29 -8.09 12.37
CA LYS A 193 3.54 -9.08 11.57
C LYS A 193 2.32 -8.47 10.89
N ILE A 194 2.55 -7.46 10.05
CA ILE A 194 1.50 -6.81 9.26
C ILE A 194 1.65 -7.21 7.79
N TRP A 195 0.65 -7.90 7.25
CA TRP A 195 0.66 -8.31 5.84
C TRP A 195 -0.53 -7.71 5.09
N LEU A 196 -0.25 -6.87 4.10
CA LEU A 196 -1.22 -6.26 3.21
C LEU A 196 -1.03 -6.87 1.83
N ASP A 197 -2.00 -7.61 1.33
CA ASP A 197 -1.83 -8.45 0.15
C ASP A 197 -3.03 -8.39 -0.79
N HIS A 198 -2.81 -8.27 -2.10
CA HIS A 198 -3.91 -8.21 -3.08
C HIS A 198 -4.97 -7.14 -2.75
N ILE A 199 -4.59 -6.05 -2.08
CA ILE A 199 -5.53 -4.96 -1.80
C ILE A 199 -5.64 -4.07 -3.04
N LYS A 200 -6.80 -3.42 -3.20
CA LYS A 200 -6.92 -2.28 -4.12
C LYS A 200 -7.23 -1.02 -3.31
N VAL A 201 -6.58 0.08 -3.63
CA VAL A 201 -6.95 1.41 -3.11
C VAL A 201 -7.12 2.36 -4.29
N SER A 202 -8.24 3.10 -4.31
CA SER A 202 -8.52 4.08 -5.36
C SER A 202 -9.36 5.24 -4.81
N ARG A 203 -9.35 6.39 -5.49
CA ARG A 203 -10.29 7.50 -5.24
C ARG A 203 -10.40 7.89 -3.76
N VAL A 204 -9.25 8.20 -3.16
CA VAL A 204 -9.15 8.69 -1.76
C VAL A 204 -8.76 10.16 -1.73
N GLY A 205 -9.14 10.88 -0.67
CA GLY A 205 -8.84 12.30 -0.53
C GLY A 205 -7.35 12.57 -0.25
N ARG A 206 -6.71 11.68 0.52
CA ARG A 206 -5.30 11.80 0.85
C ARG A 206 -4.58 10.46 0.71
N GLN A 207 -4.00 9.87 1.75
CA GLN A 207 -3.03 8.78 1.59
C GLN A 207 -3.69 7.45 1.22
N PHE A 208 -3.10 6.71 0.27
CA PHE A 208 -3.38 5.29 0.12
C PHE A 208 -2.97 4.54 1.40
N LEU A 209 -1.75 4.80 1.86
CA LEU A 209 -1.23 4.23 3.09
C LEU A 209 -0.27 5.22 3.75
N THR A 210 -0.45 5.44 5.05
CA THR A 210 0.48 6.25 5.83
C THR A 210 0.83 5.64 7.18
N THR A 211 2.12 5.70 7.51
CA THR A 211 2.64 5.33 8.82
C THR A 211 3.12 6.56 9.59
N ASN A 212 3.16 6.47 10.93
CA ASN A 212 3.60 7.54 11.80
C ASN A 212 4.16 7.00 13.13
N LYS A 213 4.78 7.85 13.95
CA LYS A 213 5.24 7.56 15.33
C LYS A 213 6.06 6.26 15.42
N ALA A 214 5.73 5.31 16.31
CA ALA A 214 6.45 4.04 16.38
C ALA A 214 6.25 3.14 15.15
N SER A 215 5.11 3.26 14.44
CA SER A 215 4.83 2.59 13.15
C SER A 215 4.81 1.05 13.26
N ALA A 216 5.41 0.33 12.30
CA ALA A 216 5.49 -1.12 12.25
C ALA A 216 6.91 -1.61 11.93
N SER A 217 7.43 -2.55 12.72
CA SER A 217 8.77 -3.15 12.60
C SER A 217 8.81 -4.43 11.76
N SER A 218 7.66 -4.89 11.28
CA SER A 218 7.53 -6.05 10.40
C SER A 218 6.28 -5.89 9.56
N MET A 219 6.44 -5.38 8.33
CA MET A 219 5.36 -5.14 7.39
C MET A 219 5.72 -5.59 5.98
N THR A 220 4.78 -6.23 5.27
CA THR A 220 4.89 -6.49 3.83
C THR A 220 3.62 -6.00 3.15
N ILE A 221 3.81 -5.28 2.05
CA ILE A 221 2.77 -4.85 1.11
C ILE A 221 3.04 -5.59 -0.19
N SER A 222 2.14 -6.47 -0.61
CA SER A 222 2.36 -7.33 -1.77
C SER A 222 1.19 -7.46 -2.71
N ASN A 223 1.48 -7.69 -3.99
CA ASN A 223 0.50 -8.06 -5.02
C ASN A 223 -0.69 -7.08 -5.13
N SER A 224 -0.51 -5.84 -4.70
CA SER A 224 -1.60 -4.88 -4.50
C SER A 224 -1.66 -3.86 -5.63
N ASP A 225 -2.87 -3.35 -5.87
CA ASP A 225 -3.19 -2.35 -6.90
C ASP A 225 -3.47 -0.99 -6.24
N PHE A 226 -2.62 -0.01 -6.52
CA PHE A 226 -2.74 1.35 -6.03
C PHE A 226 -3.02 2.29 -7.19
N ASP A 227 -4.30 2.60 -7.35
CA ASP A 227 -4.90 3.24 -8.51
C ASP A 227 -5.13 4.72 -8.22
N GLY A 228 -4.29 5.56 -8.82
CA GLY A 228 -4.32 7.01 -8.69
C GLY A 228 -5.23 7.74 -9.67
N GLU A 229 -5.99 7.04 -10.51
CA GLU A 229 -6.92 7.70 -11.42
C GLU A 229 -8.02 8.44 -10.66
N THR A 230 -8.11 9.75 -10.91
CA THR A 230 -9.06 10.62 -10.19
C THR A 230 -9.53 11.78 -11.06
N ASP A 231 -10.74 12.26 -10.81
CA ASP A 231 -11.27 13.51 -11.39
C ASP A 231 -10.80 14.75 -10.61
N TYR A 232 -10.28 14.57 -9.39
CA TYR A 232 -9.73 15.62 -8.53
C TYR A 232 -8.30 15.28 -8.13
N SER A 233 -7.31 16.07 -8.56
CA SER A 233 -5.93 15.90 -8.12
C SER A 233 -5.27 17.22 -7.72
N ALA A 234 -4.30 17.15 -6.81
CA ALA A 234 -3.46 18.28 -6.43
C ALA A 234 -2.71 18.91 -7.63
N THR A 235 -2.53 18.14 -8.71
CA THR A 235 -1.82 18.51 -9.94
C THR A 235 -2.74 18.89 -11.10
N CYS A 236 -4.07 18.81 -10.93
CA CYS A 236 -5.09 19.01 -11.96
C CYS A 236 -4.78 18.25 -13.27
N ASP A 237 -4.45 16.97 -13.20
CA ASP A 237 -4.06 16.18 -14.38
C ASP A 237 -4.53 14.73 -14.33
N GLY A 238 -5.41 14.42 -13.37
CA GLY A 238 -5.97 13.08 -13.18
C GLY A 238 -5.08 12.11 -12.42
N HIS A 239 -3.92 12.56 -11.92
CA HIS A 239 -2.95 11.73 -11.22
C HIS A 239 -2.92 12.02 -9.72
N HIS A 240 -3.09 11.00 -8.88
CA HIS A 240 -3.12 11.16 -7.42
C HIS A 240 -1.73 11.44 -6.84
N TYR A 241 -1.59 12.53 -6.05
CA TYR A 241 -0.31 12.92 -5.44
C TYR A 241 -0.05 12.20 -4.11
N TRP A 242 -1.11 11.91 -3.37
CA TRP A 242 -1.04 11.48 -1.98
C TRP A 242 -1.02 9.95 -1.88
N SER A 243 0.02 9.30 -2.39
CA SER A 243 0.07 7.84 -2.40
C SER A 243 0.51 7.29 -1.04
N PHE A 244 1.82 7.30 -0.75
CA PHE A 244 2.39 6.67 0.44
C PHE A 244 3.23 7.64 1.27
N ILE A 245 3.07 7.58 2.59
CA ILE A 245 4.05 8.12 3.53
C ILE A 245 4.48 7.03 4.49
N PHE A 246 5.77 6.68 4.45
CA PHE A 246 6.39 5.78 5.41
C PHE A 246 7.31 6.57 6.34
N TYR A 247 6.75 6.97 7.48
CA TYR A 247 7.48 7.55 8.61
C TYR A 247 7.49 6.62 9.81
N GLY A 248 8.32 6.96 10.78
CA GLY A 248 8.24 6.43 12.13
C GLY A 248 9.56 5.85 12.63
N GLU A 249 9.68 5.80 13.95
CA GLU A 249 10.91 5.51 14.70
C GLU A 249 11.44 4.08 14.50
N ASN A 250 10.60 3.15 14.05
CA ASN A 250 10.95 1.73 13.93
C ASN A 250 10.40 1.10 12.64
N THR A 251 10.18 1.88 11.59
CA THR A 251 9.47 1.42 10.39
C THR A 251 10.32 0.47 9.56
N ARG A 252 9.87 -0.76 9.37
CA ARG A 252 10.52 -1.74 8.49
C ARG A 252 9.48 -2.33 7.56
N PHE A 253 9.69 -2.23 6.26
CA PHE A 253 8.72 -2.79 5.32
C PHE A 253 9.32 -3.35 4.03
N SER A 254 8.63 -4.34 3.48
CA SER A 254 8.82 -4.85 2.14
C SER A 254 7.67 -4.38 1.25
N MET A 255 7.94 -3.78 0.10
CA MET A 255 6.97 -3.55 -0.99
C MET A 255 7.33 -4.47 -2.13
N LEU A 256 6.52 -5.50 -2.36
CA LEU A 256 6.83 -6.61 -3.27
C LEU A 256 5.73 -6.78 -4.31
N ASN A 257 6.04 -6.78 -5.60
CA ASN A 257 5.05 -7.11 -6.64
C ASN A 257 3.79 -6.22 -6.59
N ASN A 258 3.89 -4.92 -6.35
CA ASN A 258 2.73 -4.03 -6.38
C ASN A 258 2.62 -3.33 -7.72
N TYR A 259 1.40 -2.98 -8.12
CA TYR A 259 1.14 -2.07 -9.23
C TYR A 259 0.73 -0.71 -8.67
N ILE A 260 1.52 0.32 -8.95
CA ILE A 260 1.28 1.70 -8.52
C ILE A 260 1.15 2.55 -9.77
N HIS A 261 -0.01 3.14 -10.03
CA HIS A 261 -0.23 3.82 -11.29
C HIS A 261 -1.11 5.06 -11.21
N ALA A 262 -1.03 5.88 -12.26
CA ALA A 262 -1.76 7.15 -12.37
C ALA A 262 -1.48 8.07 -11.16
N THR A 263 -0.21 8.17 -10.74
CA THR A 263 0.21 8.98 -9.59
C THR A 263 1.03 10.19 -10.01
N SER A 264 1.20 11.17 -9.11
CA SER A 264 2.02 12.37 -9.38
C SER A 264 3.02 12.70 -8.26
N GLY A 265 3.02 11.94 -7.18
CA GLY A 265 3.92 12.14 -6.05
C GLY A 265 3.90 10.98 -5.07
N ARG A 266 4.81 11.04 -4.09
CA ARG A 266 4.84 10.19 -2.89
C ARG A 266 4.62 8.71 -3.16
N SER A 267 5.22 8.18 -4.21
CA SER A 267 5.01 6.80 -4.66
C SER A 267 6.30 5.99 -4.61
N PRO A 268 6.94 5.78 -3.45
CA PRO A 268 6.56 6.21 -2.09
C PRO A 268 7.36 7.43 -1.55
N LYS A 269 6.86 8.10 -0.50
CA LYS A 269 7.71 8.94 0.38
C LYS A 269 8.21 8.13 1.59
N ILE A 270 9.51 8.15 1.86
CA ILE A 270 10.17 7.33 2.89
C ILE A 270 11.10 8.22 3.74
N GLY A 271 10.91 8.21 5.06
CA GLY A 271 11.72 9.01 5.99
C GLY A 271 11.47 10.52 5.85
N GLY A 272 12.42 11.35 6.29
CA GLY A 272 12.30 12.82 6.21
C GLY A 272 11.78 13.52 7.47
N ASP A 273 11.52 12.77 8.54
CA ASP A 273 11.29 13.31 9.88
C ASP A 273 12.51 13.00 10.78
N SER A 274 12.82 13.89 11.73
CA SER A 274 14.01 13.77 12.59
C SER A 274 13.98 12.52 13.48
N ALA A 275 12.79 12.07 13.90
CA ALA A 275 12.63 10.86 14.69
C ALA A 275 12.45 9.60 13.82
N ALA A 276 12.26 9.76 12.51
CA ALA A 276 12.10 8.61 11.62
C ALA A 276 13.34 7.71 11.64
N ASN A 277 13.13 6.41 11.51
CA ASN A 277 14.14 5.44 11.18
C ASN A 277 13.47 4.37 10.32
N VAL A 278 13.66 4.46 9.00
CA VAL A 278 12.90 3.67 8.04
C VAL A 278 13.85 2.82 7.21
N VAL A 279 13.65 1.51 7.22
CA VAL A 279 14.39 0.58 6.34
C VAL A 279 13.41 -0.12 5.43
N ALA A 280 13.63 0.00 4.13
CA ALA A 280 12.69 -0.47 3.11
C ALA A 280 13.39 -1.40 2.11
N HIS A 281 12.68 -2.48 1.78
CA HIS A 281 13.01 -3.33 0.64
C HIS A 281 11.89 -3.22 -0.39
N VAL A 282 12.22 -2.75 -1.58
CA VAL A 282 11.24 -2.43 -2.62
C VAL A 282 11.61 -3.21 -3.88
N ALA A 283 10.93 -4.32 -4.12
CA ALA A 283 11.31 -5.25 -5.17
C ALA A 283 10.17 -5.67 -6.08
N ASN A 284 10.47 -5.80 -7.37
CA ASN A 284 9.56 -6.32 -8.39
C ASN A 284 8.21 -5.58 -8.49
N ASN A 285 8.16 -4.30 -8.14
CA ASN A 285 6.93 -3.52 -8.31
C ASN A 285 6.90 -2.86 -9.70
N TYR A 286 5.70 -2.56 -10.17
CA TYR A 286 5.43 -1.82 -11.40
C TYR A 286 4.89 -0.43 -11.07
N TRP A 287 5.63 0.61 -11.46
CA TRP A 287 5.13 1.98 -11.58
C TRP A 287 4.70 2.29 -13.01
N GLY A 288 3.45 2.68 -13.21
CA GLY A 288 2.92 3.04 -14.53
C GLY A 288 2.26 4.43 -14.54
N ASN A 289 2.51 5.22 -15.59
CA ASN A 289 1.82 6.49 -15.82
C ASN A 289 1.92 7.44 -14.61
N ASN A 290 3.08 8.05 -14.41
CA ASN A 290 3.30 9.04 -13.37
C ASN A 290 3.77 10.37 -13.97
N SER A 291 2.97 11.41 -13.79
CA SER A 291 3.17 12.74 -14.40
C SER A 291 4.15 13.65 -13.63
N GLY A 292 4.50 13.25 -12.40
CA GLY A 292 5.33 14.01 -11.47
C GLY A 292 6.55 13.21 -11.03
N HIS A 293 6.52 12.69 -9.81
CA HIS A 293 7.58 11.83 -9.28
C HIS A 293 7.06 10.64 -8.47
N SER A 294 7.94 9.65 -8.27
CA SER A 294 7.69 8.48 -7.43
C SER A 294 8.39 8.58 -6.08
N PHE A 295 9.65 8.16 -5.97
CA PHE A 295 10.36 8.05 -4.70
C PHE A 295 10.76 9.41 -4.13
N GLU A 296 10.28 9.75 -2.94
CA GLU A 296 10.82 10.83 -2.11
C GLU A 296 11.62 10.22 -0.95
N ILE A 297 12.95 10.21 -1.07
CA ILE A 297 13.84 9.70 -0.02
C ILE A 297 14.29 10.87 0.87
N GLY A 298 13.86 10.84 2.13
CA GLY A 298 14.25 11.82 3.15
C GLY A 298 15.32 11.30 4.10
N ILE A 299 15.72 12.14 5.07
CA ILE A 299 16.67 11.75 6.11
C ILE A 299 16.19 10.51 6.87
N ASN A 300 17.13 9.73 7.40
CA ASN A 300 16.86 8.50 8.15
C ASN A 300 16.04 7.43 7.39
N ALA A 301 16.15 7.41 6.07
CA ALA A 301 15.67 6.33 5.20
C ALA A 301 16.85 5.52 4.65
N TRP A 302 16.73 4.19 4.68
CA TRP A 302 17.65 3.25 4.03
C TRP A 302 16.85 2.30 3.15
N VAL A 303 17.08 2.35 1.85
CA VAL A 303 16.22 1.68 0.86
C VAL A 303 17.04 0.84 -0.11
N LEU A 304 16.63 -0.40 -0.30
CA LEU A 304 17.04 -1.25 -1.41
C LEU A 304 15.90 -1.32 -2.42
N ALA A 305 16.15 -0.89 -3.66
CA ALA A 305 15.25 -1.01 -4.80
C ALA A 305 15.87 -1.92 -5.88
N GLU A 306 15.22 -3.05 -6.18
CA GLU A 306 15.72 -4.04 -7.14
C GLU A 306 14.59 -4.67 -7.98
N GLY A 307 14.87 -5.00 -9.24
CA GLY A 307 13.92 -5.67 -10.12
C GLY A 307 12.62 -4.91 -10.41
N ASN A 308 12.55 -3.62 -10.08
CA ASN A 308 11.34 -2.83 -10.31
C ASN A 308 11.25 -2.39 -11.77
N TYR A 309 10.03 -2.19 -12.23
CA TYR A 309 9.74 -1.75 -13.59
C TYR A 309 9.02 -0.40 -13.56
N PHE A 310 9.54 0.58 -14.30
CA PHE A 310 8.96 1.93 -14.42
C PHE A 310 8.60 2.19 -15.87
N SER A 311 7.32 2.47 -16.13
CA SER A 311 6.83 2.90 -17.45
C SER A 311 6.16 4.26 -17.34
N ASN A 312 6.53 5.18 -18.24
CA ASN A 312 5.97 6.53 -18.30
C ASN A 312 5.99 7.24 -16.94
N THR A 313 7.07 7.09 -16.19
CA THR A 313 7.27 7.74 -14.88
C THR A 313 8.25 8.88 -15.06
N ARG A 314 7.76 10.12 -14.98
CA ARG A 314 8.57 11.32 -15.27
C ARG A 314 9.82 11.41 -14.39
N MET A 315 9.70 11.20 -13.08
CA MET A 315 10.84 11.17 -12.16
C MET A 315 10.72 9.98 -11.18
N PRO A 316 11.28 8.80 -11.51
CA PRO A 316 11.26 7.64 -10.62
C PRO A 316 11.86 7.96 -9.24
N LEU A 317 12.94 8.75 -9.21
CA LEU A 317 13.52 9.28 -7.97
C LEU A 317 13.45 10.81 -7.96
N TYR A 318 12.79 11.38 -6.95
CA TYR A 318 12.75 12.83 -6.75
C TYR A 318 14.13 13.37 -6.37
N THR A 319 14.43 14.59 -6.84
CA THR A 319 15.70 15.27 -6.59
C THR A 319 15.90 15.54 -5.10
N GLY A 320 17.11 15.28 -4.59
CA GLY A 320 17.45 15.50 -3.19
C GLY A 320 18.84 14.96 -2.87
N LYS A 321 19.28 15.15 -1.63
CA LYS A 321 20.55 14.61 -1.11
C LYS A 321 20.38 13.78 0.16
N ASP A 322 19.16 13.71 0.68
CA ASP A 322 18.88 13.02 1.93
C ASP A 322 18.68 11.52 1.72
N GLY A 323 18.93 10.78 2.80
CA GLY A 323 18.74 9.33 2.92
C GLY A 323 19.70 8.51 2.07
N SER A 324 19.69 7.20 2.32
CA SER A 324 20.50 6.23 1.58
C SER A 324 19.58 5.32 0.76
N PHE A 325 19.88 5.21 -0.52
CA PHE A 325 19.05 4.56 -1.52
C PHE A 325 19.95 3.82 -2.50
N TYR A 326 19.84 2.50 -2.54
CA TYR A 326 20.49 1.66 -3.54
C TYR A 326 19.46 1.25 -4.59
N ALA A 327 19.60 1.77 -5.81
CA ALA A 327 18.91 1.27 -6.99
C ALA A 327 19.85 0.29 -7.71
N ALA A 328 19.47 -0.97 -7.74
CA ALA A 328 20.17 -1.98 -8.53
C ALA A 328 20.10 -1.62 -10.02
N ASP A 329 21.25 -1.59 -10.68
CA ASP A 329 21.43 -1.22 -12.09
C ASP A 329 22.08 -2.34 -12.92
N GLY A 330 22.24 -3.52 -12.31
CA GLY A 330 22.91 -4.68 -12.90
C GLY A 330 24.39 -4.83 -12.50
N THR A 331 24.95 -3.87 -11.76
CA THR A 331 26.24 -4.05 -11.08
C THR A 331 26.10 -4.93 -9.85
N ASP A 332 27.16 -5.68 -9.51
CA ASP A 332 27.12 -6.69 -8.44
C ASP A 332 27.72 -6.22 -7.11
N ASP A 333 27.24 -5.09 -6.58
CA ASP A 333 27.54 -4.75 -5.18
C ASP A 333 26.80 -5.69 -4.22
N CYS A 334 25.62 -6.15 -4.59
CA CYS A 334 24.75 -6.94 -3.72
C CYS A 334 25.37 -8.27 -3.27
N THR A 335 26.15 -8.97 -4.09
CA THR A 335 26.76 -10.25 -3.66
C THR A 335 27.63 -10.09 -2.43
N LYS A 336 28.38 -8.98 -2.33
CA LYS A 336 29.24 -8.69 -1.17
C LYS A 336 28.45 -8.39 0.10
N TYR A 337 27.35 -7.65 -0.01
CA TYR A 337 26.59 -7.16 1.15
C TYR A 337 25.44 -8.09 1.56
N LEU A 338 24.76 -8.68 0.58
CA LEU A 338 23.53 -9.46 0.74
C LEU A 338 23.74 -10.96 0.50
N GLY A 339 24.86 -11.36 -0.10
CA GLY A 339 25.16 -12.77 -0.42
C GLY A 339 24.49 -13.28 -1.70
N ARG A 340 23.89 -12.38 -2.50
CA ARG A 340 23.25 -12.66 -3.78
C ARG A 340 23.32 -11.43 -4.69
N SER A 341 23.15 -11.61 -5.99
CA SER A 341 22.94 -10.50 -6.92
C SER A 341 21.58 -9.82 -6.68
N CYS A 342 21.50 -8.54 -7.06
CA CYS A 342 20.23 -7.81 -7.14
C CYS A 342 19.82 -7.65 -8.60
N PRO A 343 18.59 -8.04 -9.00
CA PRO A 343 18.08 -7.76 -10.34
C PRO A 343 18.04 -6.25 -10.61
N ALA A 344 18.42 -5.85 -11.81
CA ALA A 344 18.38 -4.44 -12.22
C ALA A 344 16.93 -3.91 -12.25
N ASN A 345 16.77 -2.63 -11.93
CA ASN A 345 15.52 -1.92 -12.21
C ASN A 345 15.48 -1.55 -13.71
N VAL A 346 14.28 -1.50 -14.28
CA VAL A 346 14.05 -1.21 -15.70
C VAL A 346 13.24 0.07 -15.84
N MET A 347 13.71 0.98 -16.69
CA MET A 347 13.06 2.26 -16.97
C MET A 347 12.68 2.33 -18.46
N VAL A 348 11.39 2.54 -18.72
CA VAL A 348 10.80 2.70 -20.05
C VAL A 348 10.10 4.04 -20.11
N ASN A 349 10.48 4.89 -21.07
CA ASN A 349 9.94 6.25 -21.22
C ASN A 349 9.88 7.02 -19.87
N SER A 350 10.89 6.80 -19.04
CA SER A 350 10.92 7.26 -17.65
C SER A 350 12.23 8.00 -17.37
N GLY A 351 12.23 8.83 -16.33
CA GLY A 351 13.44 9.52 -15.87
C GLY A 351 14.47 8.57 -15.22
N ASP A 352 15.58 9.13 -14.78
CA ASP A 352 16.67 8.37 -14.15
C ASP A 352 16.27 7.77 -12.79
N PHE A 353 16.84 6.60 -12.50
CA PHE A 353 16.68 5.90 -11.22
C PHE A 353 18.02 5.39 -10.71
N THR A 354 18.78 6.28 -10.08
CA THR A 354 20.17 6.04 -9.69
C THR A 354 20.35 5.99 -8.18
N SER A 355 21.37 5.24 -7.75
CA SER A 355 21.72 5.13 -6.33
C SER A 355 22.16 6.47 -5.73
N ARG A 356 21.84 6.67 -4.46
CA ARG A 356 22.28 7.78 -3.59
C ARG A 356 22.78 7.19 -2.29
N ASP A 357 24.07 7.30 -1.99
CA ASP A 357 24.69 6.62 -0.83
C ASP A 357 24.36 5.11 -0.79
N GLY A 358 24.38 4.46 -1.95
CA GLY A 358 23.89 3.10 -2.13
C GLY A 358 24.59 2.06 -1.25
N LEU A 359 25.91 2.13 -1.10
CA LEU A 359 26.65 1.20 -0.23
C LEU A 359 26.25 1.34 1.25
N THR A 360 25.93 2.56 1.70
CA THR A 360 25.40 2.80 3.04
C THR A 360 24.02 2.17 3.21
N ALA A 361 23.17 2.23 2.18
CA ALA A 361 21.90 1.53 2.18
C ALA A 361 22.10 0.00 2.29
N LEU A 362 22.97 -0.58 1.46
CA LEU A 362 23.26 -2.02 1.49
C LEU A 362 23.82 -2.49 2.84
N GLU A 363 24.74 -1.74 3.44
CA GLU A 363 25.29 -2.07 4.76
C GLU A 363 24.18 -2.07 5.84
N LYS A 364 23.22 -1.13 5.77
CA LYS A 364 22.06 -1.16 6.66
C LYS A 364 21.17 -2.37 6.41
N ILE A 365 20.88 -2.67 5.13
CA ILE A 365 19.98 -3.75 4.70
C ILE A 365 20.52 -5.13 5.10
N LYS A 366 21.84 -5.31 5.11
CA LYS A 366 22.52 -6.54 5.55
C LYS A 366 22.07 -7.03 6.94
N SER A 367 21.60 -6.13 7.80
CA SER A 367 21.09 -6.46 9.14
C SER A 367 19.68 -7.07 9.14
N TYR A 368 19.03 -7.24 7.98
CA TYR A 368 17.65 -7.70 7.84
C TYR A 368 17.57 -8.98 7.00
N PRO A 369 17.62 -10.18 7.62
CA PRO A 369 17.66 -11.45 6.90
C PRO A 369 16.52 -11.65 5.89
N ALA A 370 15.31 -11.19 6.21
CA ALA A 370 14.16 -11.30 5.30
C ALA A 370 14.33 -10.50 3.99
N MET A 371 15.22 -9.51 3.97
CA MET A 371 15.57 -8.75 2.76
C MET A 371 16.77 -9.36 2.03
N THR A 372 17.78 -9.83 2.77
CA THR A 372 18.98 -10.44 2.18
C THR A 372 18.68 -11.79 1.53
N SER A 373 17.76 -12.58 2.09
CA SER A 373 17.36 -13.88 1.54
C SER A 373 16.26 -13.81 0.47
N TYR A 374 15.81 -12.61 0.10
CA TYR A 374 14.77 -12.46 -0.91
C TYR A 374 15.20 -13.04 -2.27
N THR A 375 14.33 -13.82 -2.89
CA THR A 375 14.50 -14.32 -4.25
C THR A 375 13.31 -13.88 -5.11
N SER A 376 13.61 -13.23 -6.23
CA SER A 376 12.60 -12.92 -7.26
C SER A 376 12.14 -14.22 -7.91
N GLY A 377 10.85 -14.57 -7.84
CA GLY A 377 10.29 -15.71 -8.58
C GLY A 377 9.79 -16.90 -7.77
N ALA A 378 9.47 -16.74 -6.47
CA ALA A 378 8.61 -17.71 -5.80
C ALA A 378 7.16 -17.54 -6.29
N THR A 379 6.87 -18.03 -7.49
CA THR A 379 5.51 -18.42 -7.87
C THR A 379 5.05 -19.40 -6.79
N GLN A 380 4.03 -19.05 -6.00
CA GLN A 380 3.41 -20.00 -5.09
C GLN A 380 2.68 -21.03 -5.96
N SER A 381 3.38 -22.06 -6.43
CA SER A 381 2.74 -23.23 -6.98
C SER A 381 1.96 -23.91 -5.84
N SER A 382 0.64 -23.72 -5.81
CA SER A 382 -0.25 -24.62 -5.09
C SER A 382 -0.07 -26.02 -5.67
N GLY A 383 0.25 -26.98 -4.80
CA GLY A 383 0.61 -28.34 -5.21
C GLY A 383 -0.46 -29.02 -6.07
N SER A 384 -0.03 -29.50 -7.22
CA SER A 384 -0.56 -30.71 -7.83
C SER A 384 0.64 -31.50 -8.36
N GLU A 385 0.88 -32.66 -7.76
CA GLU A 385 1.86 -33.63 -8.19
C GLU A 385 1.67 -33.95 -9.68
N GLN A 386 2.71 -33.80 -10.50
CA GLN A 386 2.96 -34.71 -11.61
C GLN A 386 4.41 -34.65 -12.09
N GLN A 387 5.12 -35.72 -11.72
CA GLN A 387 6.10 -36.48 -12.49
C GLN A 387 7.23 -35.74 -13.24
N SER A 388 8.43 -35.99 -12.71
CA SER A 388 9.74 -35.69 -13.27
C SER A 388 9.91 -36.08 -14.75
N THR A 389 10.38 -35.14 -15.56
CA THR A 389 11.35 -35.43 -16.63
C THR A 389 12.44 -34.36 -16.60
N GLN A 390 13.67 -34.80 -16.31
CA GLN A 390 14.88 -33.99 -16.40
C GLN A 390 15.09 -33.55 -17.85
N THR A 391 15.12 -32.25 -18.09
CA THR A 391 15.85 -31.68 -19.24
C THR A 391 16.77 -30.59 -18.73
N THR A 392 18.06 -30.88 -18.84
CA THR A 392 19.17 -29.98 -18.57
C THR A 392 19.12 -28.85 -19.60
N GLN A 393 18.68 -27.65 -19.19
CA GLN A 393 18.90 -26.43 -19.97
C GLN A 393 19.95 -25.57 -19.28
N SER A 394 21.10 -25.53 -19.93
CA SER A 394 22.16 -24.55 -19.70
C SER A 394 21.60 -23.14 -19.67
N GLN A 395 22.01 -22.35 -18.67
CA GLN A 395 21.81 -20.90 -18.62
C GLN A 395 22.44 -20.25 -19.86
N GLN A 396 21.65 -20.08 -20.92
CA GLN A 396 21.92 -19.08 -21.94
C GLN A 396 21.27 -17.79 -21.48
N GLN A 397 22.11 -16.77 -21.30
CA GLN A 397 21.72 -15.40 -21.06
C GLN A 397 21.00 -14.89 -22.33
N GLN A 398 19.70 -15.15 -22.41
CA GLN A 398 18.84 -14.55 -23.44
C GLN A 398 18.76 -13.05 -23.16
N SER A 399 19.17 -12.24 -24.13
CA SER A 399 18.94 -10.80 -24.10
C SER A 399 17.44 -10.55 -24.28
N PHE A 400 16.70 -10.43 -23.19
CA PHE A 400 15.32 -9.97 -23.23
C PHE A 400 15.32 -8.53 -23.76
N GLN A 401 14.62 -8.28 -24.87
CA GLN A 401 14.46 -6.91 -25.34
C GLN A 401 13.53 -6.17 -24.40
N THR A 402 13.80 -4.88 -24.16
CA THR A 402 12.95 -4.05 -23.29
C THR A 402 11.49 -4.10 -23.74
N SER A 403 11.21 -4.15 -25.05
CA SER A 403 9.88 -4.32 -25.65
C SER A 403 9.14 -5.59 -25.19
N ASP A 404 9.85 -6.70 -25.00
CA ASP A 404 9.24 -7.97 -24.58
C ASP A 404 8.80 -7.87 -23.12
N LEU A 405 9.63 -7.23 -22.27
CA LEU A 405 9.29 -6.95 -20.88
C LEU A 405 8.12 -5.95 -20.75
N GLU A 406 8.02 -4.94 -21.62
CA GLU A 406 6.85 -4.03 -21.57
C GLU A 406 5.55 -4.77 -21.85
N ASN A 407 5.56 -5.69 -22.82
CA ASN A 407 4.40 -6.51 -23.16
C ASN A 407 4.03 -7.45 -22.01
N GLU A 408 5.01 -8.13 -21.40
CA GLU A 408 4.77 -9.00 -20.24
C GLU A 408 4.17 -8.21 -19.05
N TRP A 409 4.73 -7.04 -18.72
CA TRP A 409 4.19 -6.20 -17.66
C TRP A 409 2.80 -5.67 -17.99
N ALA A 410 2.54 -5.27 -19.24
CA ALA A 410 1.21 -4.85 -19.68
C ALA A 410 0.18 -5.97 -19.53
N GLU A 411 0.50 -7.19 -19.96
CA GLU A 411 -0.37 -8.37 -19.85
C GLU A 411 -0.62 -8.78 -18.39
N THR A 412 0.35 -8.55 -17.50
CA THR A 412 0.28 -8.96 -16.10
C THR A 412 -0.30 -7.90 -15.16
N THR A 413 -0.55 -6.65 -15.60
CA THR A 413 -1.22 -5.63 -14.77
C THR A 413 -2.55 -6.09 -14.17
N THR A 414 -3.26 -6.97 -14.88
CA THR A 414 -4.53 -7.51 -14.38
C THR A 414 -4.36 -8.51 -13.24
N ASN A 415 -3.15 -8.93 -12.89
CA ASN A 415 -2.87 -9.89 -11.82
C ASN A 415 -2.78 -9.24 -10.43
N PHE A 416 -2.79 -7.92 -10.34
CA PHE A 416 -2.69 -7.20 -9.08
C PHE A 416 -4.07 -6.90 -8.48
N GLY A 417 -4.11 -6.81 -7.16
CA GLY A 417 -5.29 -6.36 -6.42
C GLY A 417 -6.40 -7.41 -6.33
N VAL A 418 -7.65 -6.94 -6.33
CA VAL A 418 -8.79 -7.73 -5.87
C VAL A 418 -9.29 -8.73 -6.93
N GLY A 419 -9.51 -9.96 -6.49
CA GLY A 419 -10.02 -11.09 -7.28
C GLY A 419 -8.91 -11.88 -7.97
N LYS A 420 -7.67 -11.77 -7.50
CA LYS A 420 -6.46 -12.32 -8.13
C LYS A 420 -5.63 -13.23 -7.22
N LEU A 421 -6.30 -13.86 -6.25
CA LEU A 421 -5.68 -14.79 -5.30
C LEU A 421 -5.40 -16.19 -5.88
N ASP A 422 -5.93 -16.50 -7.06
CA ASP A 422 -5.81 -17.80 -7.72
C ASP A 422 -4.80 -17.75 -8.88
#